data_AF-U2W9G7-F1
#
_entry.id   AF-U2W9G7-F1
#
_cell.length_a   1.000
_cell.length_b   1.000
_cell.length_c   1.000
_cell.angle_alpha   90.00
_cell.angle_beta   90.00
_cell.angle_gamma   90.00
#
_symmetry.space_group_name_H-M   'P 1'
#
loop_
_entity.id
_entity.type
_entity.pdbx_description
1 polymer ?
#
loop_
_entity_poly.entity_id
_entity_poly.type
_entity_poly.pdbx_seq_one_letter_code
_entity_poly.pdbx_strand_id
1 'polypeptide(L)' 'MNWRRILAILALLLFAVLLFLLLYFAFTGAAKERILGVLFCLIVIPSLIYIFLWFTGLVKEK' A
#
# COMPACT_ATOMS: atom_id res chain seq x y z
N MET A 1 -15.40 -1.24 -16.95
CA MET A 1 -14.08 -1.06 -16.29
C MET A 1 -13.70 -2.41 -15.70
N ASN A 2 -12.64 -3.07 -16.18
CA ASN A 2 -12.29 -4.43 -15.73
C ASN A 2 -12.02 -4.47 -14.22
N TRP A 3 -12.50 -5.51 -13.53
CA TRP A 3 -12.30 -5.73 -12.09
C TRP A 3 -10.83 -5.66 -11.66
N ARG A 4 -9.93 -6.11 -12.54
CA ARG A 4 -8.47 -5.97 -12.43
C ARG A 4 -8.01 -4.52 -12.30
N ARG A 5 -8.56 -3.62 -13.11
CA ARG A 5 -8.23 -2.19 -13.06
C ARG A 5 -8.76 -1.55 -11.78
N ILE A 6 -9.95 -1.93 -11.32
CA ILE A 6 -10.52 -1.41 -10.07
C ILE A 6 -9.63 -1.78 -8.89
N LEU A 7 -9.19 -3.04 -8.80
CA LEU A 7 -8.27 -3.51 -7.76
C LEU A 7 -6.91 -2.80 -7.82
N ALA A 8 -6.35 -2.60 -9.01
CA ALA A 8 -5.10 -1.88 -9.19
C ALA A 8 -5.21 -0.39 -8.78
N ILE A 9 -6.31 0.27 -9.14
CA ILE A 9 -6.59 1.66 -8.74
C ILE A 9 -6.78 1.75 -7.23
N LEU A 10 -7.49 0.81 -6.61
CA LEU A 10 -7.69 0.77 -5.16
C LEU A 10 -6.35 0.61 -4.42
N ALA A 11 -5.48 -0.29 -4.90
CA ALA A 11 -4.14 -0.49 -4.36
C ALA A 11 -3.27 0.77 -4.47
N LEU A 12 -3.29 1.43 -5.63
CA LEU A 12 -2.59 2.70 -5.86
C LEU A 12 -3.07 3.80 -4.91
N LEU A 13 -4.38 3.89 -4.68
CA LEU A 13 -4.98 4.89 -3.80
C LEU A 13 -4.57 4.64 -2.34
N LEU A 14 -4.58 3.37 -1.90
CA LEU A 14 -4.07 2.95 -0.59
C LEU A 14 -2.59 3.30 -0.40
N PHE A 15 -1.77 3.08 -1.42
CA PHE A 15 -0.35 3.40 -1.41
C PHE A 15 -0.10 4.92 -1.31
N ALA A 16 -0.86 5.71 -2.07
CA ALA A 16 -0.79 7.16 -2.05
C ALA A 16 -1.14 7.74 -0.67
N VAL A 17 -2.20 7.22 -0.02
CA VAL A 17 -2.59 7.62 1.33
C VAL A 17 -1.49 7.28 2.34
N LEU A 18 -0.86 6.11 2.23
CA LEU A 18 0.26 5.72 3.10
C LEU A 18 1.47 6.64 2.96
N LEU A 19 1.83 7.01 1.73
CA LEU A 19 2.91 7.95 1.45
C LEU A 19 2.62 9.34 2.02
N PHE A 20 1.37 9.80 1.92
CA PHE A 20 0.93 11.06 2.52
C PHE A 20 1.04 11.04 4.04
N LEU A 21 0.61 9.94 4.68
CA LEU A 21 0.79 9.75 6.13
C LEU A 21 2.26 9.74 6.52
N LEU A 22 3.13 9.09 5.73
CA LEU A 22 4.57 9.05 6.01
C LEU A 22 5.19 10.44 5.94
N LEU A 23 4.86 11.22 4.91
CA LEU A 23 5.28 12.62 4.79
C LEU A 23 4.76 13.46 5.97
N TYR A 24 3.48 13.32 6.31
CA TYR A 24 2.89 14.03 7.45
C TYR A 24 3.61 13.71 8.75
N PHE A 25 3.87 12.43 9.05
CA PHE A 25 4.59 12.02 10.26
C PHE A 25 6.08 12.42 10.24
N ALA A 26 6.72 12.44 9.06
CA ALA A 26 8.10 12.88 8.91
C ALA A 26 8.26 14.39 9.15
N PHE A 27 7.32 15.22 8.68
CA PHE A 27 7.36 16.68 8.83
C PHE A 27 6.78 17.19 10.15
N THR A 28 5.87 16.46 10.81
CA THR A 28 5.31 16.84 12.12
C THR A 28 6.19 16.46 13.31
N GLY A 29 7.35 15.84 13.09
CA GLY A 29 8.29 15.48 14.16
C GLY A 29 7.72 14.41 15.10
N ALA A 30 6.85 13.54 14.60
CA ALA A 30 6.24 12.49 15.40
C ALA A 30 7.28 11.54 16.00
N ALA A 31 7.00 11.03 17.20
CA ALA A 31 7.88 10.10 17.91
C ALA A 31 8.41 9.00 16.97
N LYS A 32 9.70 8.66 17.08
CA LYS A 32 10.41 7.71 16.18
C LYS A 32 9.63 6.40 15.95
N GLU A 33 8.90 5.97 16.97
CA GLU A 33 8.02 4.80 16.99
C GLU A 33 6.90 4.86 15.94
N ARG A 34 6.31 6.04 15.72
CA ARG A 34 5.26 6.26 14.71
C ARG A 34 5.83 6.24 13.30
N ILE A 35 7.01 6.81 13.08
CA ILE A 35 7.70 6.78 11.77
C ILE A 35 8.04 5.34 11.37
N LEU A 36 8.56 4.54 12.30
CA LEU A 36 8.82 3.13 12.09
C LEU A 36 7.56 2.32 11.79
N GLY A 37 6.45 2.63 12.48
CA GLY A 37 5.14 2.02 12.19
C GLY A 37 4.64 2.30 10.77
N VAL A 38 4.87 3.52 10.25
CA VAL A 38 4.46 3.86 8.89
C VAL A 38 5.37 3.19 7.86
N LEU A 39 6.68 3.13 8.09
CA LEU A 39 7.64 2.37 7.27
C LEU A 39 7.28 0.90 7.20
N PHE A 40 6.91 0.28 8.34
CA PHE A 40 6.44 -1.11 8.38
C PHE A 40 5.16 -1.29 7.55
N CYS A 41 4.20 -0.39 7.68
CA CYS A 41 2.97 -0.40 6.89
C CYS A 41 3.26 -0.26 5.39
N LEU A 42 4.25 0.55 5.02
CA LEU A 42 4.67 0.76 3.63
C LEU A 42 5.28 -0.48 2.99
N ILE A 43 5.83 -1.41 3.77
CA ILE A 43 6.35 -2.70 3.30
C ILE A 43 5.26 -3.79 3.35
N VAL A 44 4.45 -3.81 4.41
CA VAL A 44 3.42 -4.84 4.61
C VAL A 44 2.27 -4.70 3.63
N ILE A 45 1.78 -3.48 3.39
CA ILE A 45 0.65 -3.25 2.48
C ILE A 45 0.93 -3.71 1.04
N PRO A 46 2.05 -3.35 0.37
CA PRO A 46 2.34 -3.88 -0.96
C PRO A 46 2.55 -5.39 -0.96
N SER A 47 3.13 -5.95 0.10
CA SER A 47 3.31 -7.39 0.22
C SER A 47 1.97 -8.13 0.29
N LEU A 48 1.03 -7.66 1.12
CA LEU A 48 -0.32 -8.22 1.22
C LEU A 48 -1.11 -8.07 -0.08
N ILE A 49 -1.01 -6.90 -0.73
CA ILE A 49 -1.66 -6.65 -2.03
C ILE A 49 -1.09 -7.60 -3.08
N TYR A 50 0.23 -7.80 -3.13
CA TYR A 50 0.86 -8.72 -4.07
C TYR A 50 0.40 -10.18 -3.83
N ILE A 51 0.39 -10.63 -2.58
CA ILE A 51 -0.11 -11.96 -2.20
C ILE A 51 -1.59 -12.11 -2.57
N PHE A 52 -2.41 -11.06 -2.38
CA PHE A 52 -3.82 -11.07 -2.75
C PHE A 52 -4.02 -11.13 -4.27
N LEU A 53 -3.25 -10.37 -5.04
CA LEU A 53 -3.23 -10.44 -6.51
C LEU A 53 -2.75 -11.81 -7.02
N TRP A 54 -1.81 -12.44 -6.31
CA TRP A 54 -1.36 -13.80 -6.59
C TRP A 54 -2.44 -14.84 -6.32
N PHE A 55 -3.09 -14.77 -5.14
CA PHE A 55 -4.19 -15.66 -4.75
C PHE A 55 -5.41 -15.55 -5.66
N THR A 56 -5.75 -14.33 -6.08
CA THR A 56 -6.87 -14.08 -6.99
C THR A 56 -6.56 -14.48 -8.43
N GLY A 57 -5.35 -14.98 -8.73
CA GLY A 57 -4.97 -15.45 -10.06
C GLY A 57 -4.95 -14.34 -11.12
N LEU A 58 -5.16 -13.08 -10.74
CA LEU A 58 -5.24 -11.94 -11.65
C LEU A 58 -3.88 -11.66 -12.31
N VAL A 59 -2.77 -12.05 -11.67
CA VAL A 59 -1.42 -11.99 -12.22
C VAL A 59 -1.19 -13.05 -13.31
N LYS A 60 -1.99 -14.13 -13.32
CA LYS A 60 -1.91 -15.25 -14.27
C LYS A 60 -3.02 -15.13 -15.33
N GLU A 61 -3.01 -14.06 -16.12
CA GLU A 61 -3.71 -14.07 -17.41
C GLU A 61 -2.65 -14.31 -18.47
N LYS A 62 -2.56 -15.58 -18.88
CA LYS A 62 -2.00 -15.96 -20.17
C LYS A 62 -2.95 -15.48 -21.27
#